data_AF-A0A9D3M699-F1
#
_entry.id   AF-A0A9D3M699-F1
#
_cell.length_a   1.000
_cell.length_b   1.000
_cell.length_c   1.000
_cell.angle_alpha   90.00
_cell.angle_beta   90.00
_cell.angle_gamma   90.00
#
_symmetry.space_group_name_H-M   'P 1'
#
loop_
_entity.id
_entity.type
_entity.pdbx_description
1 polymer ?
#
loop_
_entity_poly.entity_id
_entity_poly.type
_entity_poly.pdbx_seq_one_letter_code
_entity_poly.pdbx_strand_id
1 'polypeptide(L)'
;MALSGKIALVTGASQGLGKGFSDVLLKNGAKVALLDVNETAGKNAKADFDKEYGEDSTIFLTCDVTSYEHLKVMALSGKIALVTGAGQGLGKGFSDILLKNGAKVALLDINENAGKNAKADFDKEYGKDRNIFLTCDVTSNAQLKDAFQKTIEKFGRIDIVSNNAGIVDETNWEKTVEVNLNGVIRGTYLALEHMKKGSGGGGEGGVIINTSSMAGLGPLLTSPVYTASKHGVVGFTRAMAEASSVSGYGVRINAFCPSFVKTPILDFMKNEKAAGQLGHLQHLSDKILAKTGILEVPVVAERFLQLVTDEEKNGAVMMVTQECTAYMNFPKDFKDAPKTILP
;
A
#
# COMPACT_ATOMS: atom_id res chain seq x y z
N MET A 1 7.45 7.20 44.67
CA MET A 1 6.48 6.29 44.01
C MET A 1 7.03 5.92 42.62
N ALA A 2 6.97 4.64 42.24
CA ALA A 2 7.72 4.09 41.10
C ALA A 2 7.31 4.62 39.70
N LEU A 3 6.12 5.22 39.57
CA LEU A 3 5.56 5.70 38.30
C LEU A 3 5.35 7.22 38.26
N SER A 4 6.00 7.97 39.17
CA SER A 4 5.89 9.43 39.20
C SER A 4 6.29 10.06 37.85
N GLY A 5 5.47 10.97 37.34
CA GLY A 5 5.66 11.63 36.04
C GLY A 5 5.27 10.79 34.82
N LYS A 6 4.72 9.58 35.01
CA LYS A 6 4.18 8.74 33.92
C LYS A 6 2.67 8.95 33.80
N ILE A 7 2.19 8.75 32.57
CA ILE A 7 0.77 8.76 32.23
C ILE A 7 0.42 7.36 31.72
N ALA A 8 -0.63 6.76 32.26
CA ALA A 8 -1.17 5.49 31.80
C ALA A 8 -2.56 5.68 31.19
N LEU A 9 -2.88 4.89 30.18
CA LEU A 9 -4.22 4.81 29.61
C LEU A 9 -4.78 3.43 29.97
N VAL A 10 -5.98 3.39 30.54
CA VAL A 10 -6.61 2.14 30.96
C VAL A 10 -7.99 2.06 30.31
N THR A 11 -8.23 0.99 29.55
CA THR A 11 -9.51 0.72 28.87
C THR A 11 -10.41 -0.14 29.75
N GLY A 12 -11.73 0.08 29.69
CA GLY A 12 -12.67 -0.55 30.62
C GLY A 12 -12.48 -0.05 32.05
N ALA A 13 -11.97 1.18 32.20
CA ALA A 13 -11.48 1.69 33.48
C ALA A 13 -12.61 2.05 34.48
N SER A 14 -13.85 2.09 34.03
CA SER A 14 -14.98 2.47 34.89
C SER A 14 -15.35 1.39 35.91
N GLN A 15 -14.97 0.14 35.68
CA GLN A 15 -15.38 -1.00 36.51
C GLN A 15 -14.44 -2.20 36.42
N GLY A 16 -14.66 -3.19 37.29
CA GLY A 16 -13.97 -4.48 37.25
C GLY A 16 -12.43 -4.36 37.27
N LEU A 17 -11.78 -5.14 36.39
CA LEU A 17 -10.32 -5.21 36.32
C LEU A 17 -9.68 -3.87 35.92
N GLY A 18 -10.27 -3.14 34.95
CA GLY A 18 -9.73 -1.85 34.51
C GLY A 18 -9.72 -0.81 35.62
N LYS A 19 -10.77 -0.76 36.45
CA LYS A 19 -10.80 0.08 37.65
C LYS A 19 -9.69 -0.32 38.64
N GLY A 20 -9.51 -1.62 38.87
CA GLY A 20 -8.44 -2.14 39.74
C GLY A 20 -7.02 -1.78 39.26
N PHE A 21 -6.75 -1.87 37.96
CA PHE A 21 -5.46 -1.45 37.40
C PHE A 21 -5.23 0.05 37.57
N SER A 22 -6.27 0.87 37.35
CA SER A 22 -6.20 2.33 37.53
C SER A 22 -5.81 2.69 38.96
N ASP A 23 -6.42 2.03 39.95
CA ASP A 23 -6.10 2.19 41.37
C ASP A 23 -4.63 1.89 41.68
N VAL A 24 -4.11 0.75 41.20
CA VAL A 24 -2.72 0.36 41.43
C VAL A 24 -1.74 1.35 40.78
N LEU A 25 -2.05 1.85 39.58
CA LEU A 25 -1.21 2.82 38.87
C LEU A 25 -1.18 4.18 39.58
N LEU A 26 -2.34 4.65 40.05
CA LEU A 26 -2.48 5.88 40.83
C LEU A 26 -1.73 5.79 42.17
N LYS A 27 -1.90 4.68 42.91
CA LYS A 27 -1.14 4.38 44.15
C LYS A 27 0.37 4.39 43.95
N ASN A 28 0.83 4.09 42.74
CA ASN A 28 2.24 4.09 42.37
C ASN A 28 2.70 5.39 41.68
N GLY A 29 1.87 6.44 41.70
CA GLY A 29 2.23 7.81 41.33
C GLY A 29 2.09 8.17 39.85
N ALA A 30 1.48 7.30 39.04
CA ALA A 30 1.11 7.66 37.68
C ALA A 30 -0.12 8.59 37.68
N LYS A 31 -0.28 9.38 36.62
CA LYS A 31 -1.59 9.92 36.23
C LYS A 31 -2.30 8.93 35.32
N VAL A 32 -3.62 8.81 35.41
CA VAL A 32 -4.37 7.82 34.63
C VAL A 32 -5.46 8.47 33.78
N ALA A 33 -5.44 8.19 32.48
CA ALA A 33 -6.58 8.44 31.60
C ALA A 33 -7.51 7.22 31.62
N LEU A 34 -8.70 7.40 32.19
CA LEU A 34 -9.75 6.40 32.28
C LEU A 34 -10.53 6.38 30.96
N LEU A 35 -10.46 5.27 30.24
CA LEU A 35 -11.14 5.08 28.95
C LEU A 35 -12.25 4.05 29.09
N ASP A 36 -13.49 4.42 28.76
CA ASP A 36 -14.63 3.49 28.81
C ASP A 36 -15.77 3.93 27.89
N VAL A 37 -16.57 2.97 27.42
CA VAL A 37 -17.76 3.26 26.60
C VAL A 37 -18.89 3.84 27.45
N ASN A 38 -18.93 3.51 28.74
CA ASN A 38 -19.97 3.98 29.65
C ASN A 38 -19.57 5.32 30.30
N GLU A 39 -20.06 6.42 29.72
CA GLU A 39 -19.77 7.78 30.18
C GLU A 39 -20.14 8.03 31.64
N THR A 40 -21.32 7.57 32.07
CA THR A 40 -21.79 7.76 33.45
C THR A 40 -20.90 7.03 34.44
N ALA A 41 -20.61 5.75 34.18
CA ALA A 41 -19.73 4.96 35.04
C ALA A 41 -18.31 5.55 35.09
N GLY A 42 -17.82 6.07 33.96
CA GLY A 42 -16.50 6.65 33.86
C GLY A 42 -16.33 7.98 34.59
N LYS A 43 -17.32 8.88 34.51
CA LYS A 43 -17.34 10.10 35.30
C LYS A 43 -17.40 9.81 36.81
N ASN A 44 -18.16 8.80 37.21
CA ASN A 44 -18.22 8.37 38.61
C ASN A 44 -16.86 7.81 39.08
N ALA A 45 -16.23 6.94 38.28
CA ALA A 45 -14.90 6.41 38.60
C ALA A 45 -13.84 7.51 38.68
N LYS A 46 -13.88 8.50 37.77
CA LYS A 46 -13.02 9.70 37.85
C LYS A 46 -13.20 10.43 39.18
N ALA A 47 -14.44 10.74 39.56
CA ALA A 47 -14.74 11.44 40.80
C ALA A 47 -14.28 10.66 42.05
N ASP A 48 -14.46 9.33 42.05
CA ASP A 48 -13.95 8.45 43.11
C ASP A 48 -12.42 8.57 43.23
N PHE A 49 -11.71 8.45 42.10
CA PHE A 49 -10.25 8.49 42.07
C PHE A 49 -9.69 9.88 42.39
N ASP A 50 -10.32 10.95 41.90
CA ASP A 50 -9.90 12.31 42.22
C ASP A 50 -10.05 12.63 43.71
N LYS A 51 -11.08 12.07 44.37
CA LYS A 51 -11.26 12.21 45.81
C LYS A 51 -10.17 11.49 46.61
N GLU A 52 -9.67 10.37 46.10
CA GLU A 52 -8.65 9.55 46.78
C GLU A 52 -7.21 10.01 46.46
N TYR A 53 -6.95 10.45 45.21
CA TYR A 53 -5.62 10.71 44.67
C TYR A 53 -5.38 12.17 44.22
N GLY A 54 -6.40 13.03 44.27
CA GLY A 54 -6.36 14.44 43.90
C GLY A 54 -6.99 14.74 42.53
N GLU A 55 -7.56 15.95 42.37
CA GLU A 55 -8.35 16.37 41.19
C GLU A 55 -7.62 16.28 39.84
N ASP A 56 -6.29 16.30 39.85
CA ASP A 56 -5.43 16.24 38.66
C ASP A 56 -4.82 14.85 38.41
N SER A 57 -5.24 13.84 39.16
CA SER A 57 -4.72 12.47 39.08
C SER A 57 -5.34 11.69 37.92
N THR A 58 -6.59 12.03 37.53
CA THR A 58 -7.29 11.35 36.45
C THR A 58 -7.97 12.28 35.44
N ILE A 59 -8.07 11.79 34.19
CA ILE A 59 -9.01 12.30 33.18
C ILE A 59 -9.93 11.16 32.75
N PHE A 60 -11.15 11.48 32.35
CA PHE A 60 -12.06 10.51 31.74
C PHE A 60 -12.30 10.86 30.28
N LEU A 61 -12.22 9.85 29.41
CA LEU A 61 -12.56 9.95 27.99
C LEU A 61 -13.50 8.81 27.62
N THR A 62 -14.65 9.14 27.05
CA THR A 62 -15.54 8.13 26.48
C THR A 62 -14.86 7.49 25.28
N CYS A 63 -14.64 6.18 25.33
CA CYS A 63 -13.91 5.43 24.30
C CYS A 63 -14.52 4.03 24.13
N ASP A 64 -15.04 3.76 22.94
CA ASP A 64 -15.49 2.43 22.55
C ASP A 64 -14.36 1.68 21.83
N VAL A 65 -13.66 0.81 22.56
CA VAL A 65 -12.58 -0.04 22.03
C VAL A 65 -13.07 -1.15 21.10
N THR A 66 -14.38 -1.40 21.03
CA THR A 66 -15.00 -2.34 20.08
C THR A 66 -15.37 -1.65 18.77
N SER A 67 -15.54 -0.32 18.79
CA SER A 67 -15.63 0.52 17.59
C SER A 67 -14.28 0.75 16.91
N TYR A 68 -13.57 -0.34 16.61
CA TYR A 68 -12.31 -0.34 15.84
C TYR A 68 -12.40 0.44 14.52
N GLU A 69 -13.60 0.71 14.00
CA GLU A 69 -13.87 1.61 12.88
C GLU A 69 -13.34 3.05 13.10
N HIS A 70 -13.42 3.61 14.32
CA HIS A 70 -12.90 4.95 14.64
C HIS A 70 -11.48 4.95 15.20
N LEU A 71 -11.03 3.81 15.75
CA LEU A 71 -9.63 3.54 16.06
C LEU A 71 -8.87 2.94 14.86
N LYS A 72 -9.41 3.07 13.63
CA LYS A 72 -8.66 2.79 12.40
C LYS A 72 -7.36 3.55 12.50
N VAL A 73 -6.33 2.79 12.85
CA VAL A 73 -4.95 3.25 12.97
C VAL A 73 -4.72 4.00 11.68
N MET A 74 -4.49 5.32 11.76
CA MET A 74 -3.98 6.08 10.64
C MET A 74 -2.54 5.62 10.42
N ALA A 75 -2.37 4.36 9.99
CA ALA A 75 -1.10 3.67 9.87
C ALA A 75 -0.14 4.43 8.96
N LEU A 76 -0.72 5.26 8.09
CA LEU A 76 -0.04 6.10 7.13
C LEU A 76 -0.29 7.59 7.39
N SER A 77 -0.66 7.98 8.63
CA SER A 77 -0.80 9.40 9.00
C SER A 77 0.48 10.16 8.70
N GLY A 78 0.35 11.28 7.99
CA GLY A 78 1.47 12.10 7.58
C GLY A 78 2.33 11.51 6.44
N LYS A 79 2.01 10.32 5.93
CA LYS A 79 2.68 9.74 4.76
C LYS A 79 2.10 10.30 3.47
N ILE A 80 2.96 10.47 2.48
CA ILE A 80 2.59 10.93 1.14
C ILE A 80 2.80 9.80 0.14
N ALA A 81 1.74 9.46 -0.59
CA ALA A 81 1.78 8.45 -1.62
C ALA A 81 1.62 9.03 -3.02
N LEU A 82 2.26 8.40 -4.01
CA LEU A 82 2.06 8.64 -5.43
C LEU A 82 1.63 7.31 -6.07
N VAL A 83 0.49 7.31 -6.76
CA VAL A 83 -0.10 6.10 -7.36
C VAL A 83 -0.32 6.34 -8.86
N THR A 84 0.22 5.46 -9.70
CA THR A 84 -0.01 5.50 -11.16
C THR A 84 -1.18 4.60 -11.56
N GLY A 85 -1.92 4.99 -12.60
CA GLY A 85 -3.17 4.31 -12.98
C GLY A 85 -4.27 4.50 -11.93
N ALA A 86 -4.27 5.64 -11.24
CA ALA A 86 -5.11 5.90 -10.06
C ALA A 86 -6.57 6.23 -10.37
N GLY A 87 -6.93 6.44 -11.65
CA GLY A 87 -8.29 6.83 -12.04
C GLY A 87 -9.30 5.69 -11.95
N GLN A 88 -8.86 4.43 -11.97
CA GLN A 88 -9.75 3.26 -12.03
C GLN A 88 -9.13 1.99 -11.44
N GLY A 89 -9.97 0.95 -11.31
CA GLY A 89 -9.54 -0.41 -10.94
C GLY A 89 -8.70 -0.46 -9.68
N LEU A 90 -7.59 -1.21 -9.73
CA LEU A 90 -6.67 -1.38 -8.61
C LEU A 90 -6.02 -0.06 -8.16
N GLY A 91 -5.63 0.82 -9.08
CA GLY A 91 -4.97 2.08 -8.69
C GLY A 91 -5.91 3.02 -7.94
N LYS A 92 -7.19 3.08 -8.33
CA LYS A 92 -8.22 3.78 -7.55
C LYS A 92 -8.39 3.13 -6.18
N GLY A 93 -8.49 1.81 -6.11
CA GLY A 93 -8.61 1.07 -4.85
C GLY A 93 -7.41 1.24 -3.90
N PHE A 94 -6.19 1.27 -4.45
CA PHE A 94 -4.97 1.54 -3.69
C PHE A 94 -4.96 2.97 -3.17
N SER A 95 -5.38 3.95 -3.98
CA SER A 95 -5.50 5.33 -3.54
C SER A 95 -6.51 5.49 -2.41
N ASP A 96 -7.66 4.81 -2.54
CA ASP A 96 -8.72 4.78 -1.53
C ASP A 96 -8.21 4.23 -0.18
N ILE A 97 -7.62 3.04 -0.18
CA ILE A 97 -7.14 2.42 1.08
C ILE A 97 -6.00 3.24 1.72
N LEU A 98 -5.14 3.89 0.93
CA LEU A 98 -4.10 4.78 1.45
C LEU A 98 -4.69 6.03 2.10
N LEU A 99 -5.66 6.69 1.45
CA LEU A 99 -6.37 7.86 1.99
C LEU A 99 -7.12 7.53 3.28
N LYS A 100 -7.85 6.40 3.26
CA LYS A 100 -8.58 5.86 4.41
C LYS A 100 -7.68 5.61 5.62
N ASN A 101 -6.41 5.29 5.40
CA ASN A 101 -5.41 5.05 6.45
C ASN A 101 -4.53 6.27 6.77
N GLY A 102 -4.95 7.49 6.37
CA GLY A 102 -4.32 8.73 6.83
C GLY A 102 -3.28 9.33 5.88
N ALA A 103 -2.95 8.68 4.77
CA ALA A 103 -2.02 9.23 3.80
C ALA A 103 -2.63 10.42 3.04
N LYS A 104 -1.78 11.24 2.41
CA LYS A 104 -2.18 12.07 1.26
C LYS A 104 -1.72 11.39 -0.03
N VAL A 105 -2.49 11.54 -1.11
CA VAL A 105 -2.24 10.78 -2.35
C VAL A 105 -2.19 11.68 -3.58
N ALA A 106 -1.11 11.59 -4.36
CA ALA A 106 -1.06 12.07 -5.74
C ALA A 106 -1.55 10.97 -6.69
N LEU A 107 -2.63 11.27 -7.39
CA LEU A 107 -3.31 10.39 -8.35
C LEU A 107 -2.77 10.70 -9.74
N LEU A 108 -2.00 9.78 -10.33
CA LEU A 108 -1.50 9.89 -11.69
C LEU A 108 -2.30 8.96 -12.61
N ASP A 109 -2.82 9.51 -13.69
CA ASP A 109 -3.48 8.72 -14.74
C ASP A 109 -3.39 9.44 -16.08
N ILE A 110 -3.33 8.70 -17.18
CA ILE A 110 -3.40 9.28 -18.53
C ILE A 110 -4.84 9.65 -18.88
N ASN A 111 -5.83 8.96 -18.29
CA ASN A 111 -7.24 9.24 -18.49
C ASN A 111 -7.68 10.37 -17.55
N GLU A 112 -7.67 11.59 -18.09
CA GLU A 112 -8.03 12.81 -17.36
C GLU A 112 -9.43 12.74 -16.75
N ASN A 113 -10.41 12.17 -17.45
CA ASN A 113 -11.79 12.08 -16.96
C ASN A 113 -11.90 11.11 -15.78
N ALA A 114 -11.32 9.91 -15.90
CA ALA A 114 -11.32 8.93 -14.82
C ALA A 114 -10.59 9.48 -13.58
N GLY A 115 -9.44 10.12 -13.78
CA GLY A 115 -8.66 10.74 -12.71
C GLY A 115 -9.37 11.89 -12.01
N LYS A 116 -10.00 12.81 -12.75
CA LYS A 116 -10.83 13.89 -12.17
C LYS A 116 -12.02 13.36 -11.38
N ASN A 117 -12.69 12.32 -11.88
CA ASN A 117 -13.80 11.69 -11.18
C ASN A 117 -13.33 11.03 -9.88
N ALA A 118 -12.23 10.26 -9.91
CA ALA A 118 -11.66 9.66 -8.71
C ALA A 118 -11.27 10.73 -7.67
N LYS A 119 -10.65 11.83 -8.11
CA LYS A 119 -10.38 12.97 -7.24
C LYS A 119 -11.65 13.56 -6.62
N ALA A 120 -12.70 13.79 -7.41
CA ALA A 120 -13.95 14.34 -6.90
C ALA A 120 -14.61 13.43 -5.84
N ASP A 121 -14.58 12.11 -6.07
CA ASP A 121 -15.05 11.11 -5.10
C ASP A 121 -14.25 11.22 -3.79
N PHE A 122 -12.91 11.24 -3.87
CA PHE A 122 -12.04 11.32 -2.71
C PHE A 122 -12.09 12.67 -1.99
N ASP A 123 -12.32 13.77 -2.71
CA ASP A 123 -12.53 15.08 -2.12
C ASP A 123 -13.79 15.11 -1.24
N LYS A 124 -14.85 14.40 -1.66
CA LYS A 124 -16.10 14.26 -0.91
C LYS A 124 -15.92 13.38 0.33
N GLU A 125 -15.18 12.30 0.21
CA GLU A 125 -15.03 11.30 1.28
C GLU A 125 -13.94 11.65 2.30
N TYR A 126 -12.79 12.13 1.85
CA TYR A 126 -11.60 12.34 2.67
C TYR A 126 -11.19 13.82 2.82
N GLY A 127 -11.75 14.71 2.00
CA GLY A 127 -11.45 16.14 2.01
C GLY A 127 -10.47 16.58 0.92
N LYS A 128 -10.65 17.82 0.44
CA LYS A 128 -10.00 18.37 -0.76
C LYS A 128 -8.48 18.46 -0.72
N ASP A 129 -7.89 18.56 0.47
CA ASP A 129 -6.43 18.68 0.66
C ASP A 129 -5.71 17.34 0.85
N ARG A 130 -6.45 16.23 0.80
CA ARG A 130 -5.89 14.88 0.96
C ARG A 130 -5.41 14.26 -0.33
N ASN A 131 -5.80 14.79 -1.48
CA ASN A 131 -5.37 14.27 -2.77
C ASN A 131 -5.18 15.36 -3.82
N ILE A 132 -4.34 15.08 -4.82
CA ILE A 132 -4.25 15.85 -6.07
C ILE A 132 -4.34 14.89 -7.25
N PHE A 133 -4.87 15.36 -8.37
CA PHE A 133 -4.85 14.62 -9.63
C PHE A 133 -3.90 15.30 -10.60
N LEU A 134 -3.07 14.50 -11.27
CA LEU A 134 -2.12 14.92 -12.28
C LEU A 134 -2.25 14.02 -13.50
N THR A 135 -2.64 14.58 -14.64
CA THR A 135 -2.64 13.84 -15.92
C THR A 135 -1.21 13.45 -16.27
N CYS A 136 -0.93 12.16 -16.43
CA CYS A 136 0.43 11.66 -16.65
C CYS A 136 0.43 10.36 -17.46
N ASP A 137 1.10 10.37 -18.60
CA ASP A 137 1.51 9.17 -19.34
C ASP A 137 2.84 8.65 -18.77
N VAL A 138 2.82 7.46 -18.15
CA VAL A 138 4.01 6.80 -17.57
C VAL A 138 5.08 6.42 -18.60
N THR A 139 4.74 6.45 -19.90
CA THR A 139 5.69 6.25 -21.00
C THR A 139 6.47 7.52 -21.32
N SER A 140 6.05 8.68 -20.80
CA SER A 140 6.75 9.95 -20.95
C SER A 140 7.61 10.28 -19.72
N ASN A 141 8.93 10.24 -19.90
CA ASN A 141 9.89 10.65 -18.85
C ASN A 141 9.61 12.06 -18.33
N ALA A 142 9.28 12.99 -19.23
CA ALA A 142 9.04 14.40 -18.87
C ALA A 142 7.79 14.55 -18.01
N GLN A 143 6.67 13.91 -18.41
CA GLN A 143 5.43 13.99 -17.64
C GLN A 143 5.56 13.31 -16.27
N LEU A 144 6.22 12.15 -16.22
CA LEU A 144 6.40 11.45 -14.95
C LEU A 144 7.29 12.24 -13.99
N LYS A 145 8.40 12.82 -14.47
CA LYS A 145 9.25 13.69 -13.67
C LYS A 145 8.50 14.93 -13.15
N ASP A 146 7.74 15.58 -14.01
CA ASP A 146 6.89 16.72 -13.63
C ASP A 146 5.84 16.34 -12.56
N ALA A 147 5.25 15.15 -12.67
CA ALA A 147 4.27 14.68 -11.70
C ALA A 147 4.89 14.39 -10.31
N PHE A 148 6.10 13.81 -10.26
CA PHE A 148 6.86 13.68 -9.02
C PHE A 148 7.18 15.04 -8.40
N GLN A 149 7.66 15.99 -9.21
CA GLN A 149 7.99 17.33 -8.77
C GLN A 149 6.77 18.06 -8.19
N LYS A 150 5.63 18.06 -8.90
CA LYS A 150 4.38 18.67 -8.42
C LYS A 150 3.85 18.02 -7.15
N THR A 151 4.06 16.71 -6.99
CA THR A 151 3.70 16.01 -5.75
C THR A 151 4.51 16.52 -4.57
N ILE A 152 5.83 16.68 -4.76
CA ILE A 152 6.73 17.23 -3.74
C ILE A 152 6.41 18.70 -3.46
N GLU A 153 6.14 19.51 -4.48
CA GLU A 153 5.74 20.91 -4.29
C GLU A 153 4.44 21.05 -3.48
N LYS A 154 3.46 20.16 -3.72
CA LYS A 154 2.18 20.19 -3.02
C LYS A 154 2.27 19.64 -1.59
N PHE A 155 3.01 18.55 -1.38
CA PHE A 155 2.96 17.78 -0.14
C PHE A 155 4.28 17.70 0.64
N GLY A 156 5.38 18.20 0.06
CA GLY A 156 6.70 18.33 0.68
C GLY A 156 7.64 17.13 0.51
N ARG A 157 7.11 15.93 0.31
CA ARG A 157 7.87 14.67 0.20
C ARG A 157 7.07 13.58 -0.50
N ILE A 158 7.71 12.43 -0.73
CA ILE A 158 7.06 11.18 -1.14
C ILE A 158 7.59 10.06 -0.23
N ASP A 159 6.69 9.24 0.30
CA ASP A 159 6.99 8.10 1.18
C ASP A 159 6.64 6.76 0.54
N ILE A 160 5.61 6.76 -0.30
CA ILE A 160 5.03 5.57 -0.90
C ILE A 160 4.90 5.81 -2.39
N VAL A 161 5.46 4.93 -3.22
CA VAL A 161 5.21 4.93 -4.66
C VAL A 161 4.57 3.61 -5.05
N SER A 162 3.41 3.69 -5.71
CA SER A 162 2.73 2.55 -6.30
C SER A 162 2.81 2.65 -7.82
N ASN A 163 3.77 1.93 -8.40
CA ASN A 163 3.89 1.76 -9.85
C ASN A 163 2.86 0.71 -10.29
N ASN A 164 1.62 1.17 -10.46
CA ASN A 164 0.46 0.33 -10.71
C ASN A 164 -0.07 0.39 -12.16
N ALA A 165 0.17 1.48 -12.90
CA ALA A 165 -0.30 1.61 -14.27
C ALA A 165 0.07 0.37 -15.12
N GLY A 166 -0.90 -0.14 -15.86
CA GLY A 166 -0.70 -1.33 -16.69
C GLY A 166 -1.82 -1.56 -17.68
N ILE A 167 -1.49 -2.24 -18.78
CA ILE A 167 -2.41 -2.62 -19.86
C ILE A 167 -2.18 -4.08 -20.28
N VAL A 168 -3.16 -4.64 -20.98
CA VAL A 168 -3.03 -5.90 -21.72
C VAL A 168 -3.46 -5.60 -23.15
N ASP A 169 -2.49 -5.49 -24.05
CA ASP A 169 -2.71 -5.33 -25.49
C ASP A 169 -1.64 -6.12 -26.24
N GLU A 170 -1.99 -7.34 -26.66
CA GLU A 170 -1.09 -8.20 -27.44
C GLU A 170 -1.09 -7.83 -28.93
N THR A 171 -1.98 -6.92 -29.37
CA THR A 171 -1.97 -6.39 -30.73
C THR A 171 -1.00 -5.22 -30.88
N ASN A 172 -0.75 -4.49 -29.80
CA ASN A 172 0.27 -3.45 -29.67
C ASN A 172 1.21 -3.79 -28.50
N TRP A 173 1.96 -4.87 -28.69
CA TRP A 173 2.75 -5.49 -27.64
C TRP A 173 3.89 -4.57 -27.16
N GLU A 174 4.43 -3.72 -28.04
CA GLU A 174 5.44 -2.72 -27.69
C GLU A 174 4.89 -1.74 -26.66
N LYS A 175 3.65 -1.26 -26.83
CA LYS A 175 3.01 -0.39 -25.84
C LYS A 175 2.78 -1.12 -24.52
N THR A 176 2.46 -2.42 -24.55
CA THR A 176 2.35 -3.25 -23.34
C THR A 176 3.68 -3.27 -22.57
N VAL A 177 4.81 -3.51 -23.23
CA VAL A 177 6.14 -3.49 -22.57
C VAL A 177 6.47 -2.08 -22.06
N GLU A 178 6.20 -1.07 -22.88
CA GLU A 178 6.51 0.32 -22.60
C GLU A 178 5.76 0.85 -21.35
N VAL A 179 4.49 0.48 -21.19
CA VAL A 179 3.70 0.84 -20.00
C VAL A 179 4.06 -0.06 -18.81
N ASN A 180 4.00 -1.39 -18.99
CA ASN A 180 4.03 -2.32 -17.86
C ASN A 180 5.41 -2.54 -17.25
N LEU A 181 6.47 -2.38 -18.05
CA LEU A 181 7.85 -2.60 -17.60
C LEU A 181 8.63 -1.28 -17.59
N ASN A 182 8.73 -0.59 -18.74
CA ASN A 182 9.54 0.63 -18.80
C ASN A 182 8.96 1.75 -17.93
N GLY A 183 7.63 1.89 -17.88
CA GLY A 183 6.95 2.79 -16.94
C GLY A 183 7.29 2.49 -15.47
N VAL A 184 7.29 1.22 -15.06
CA VAL A 184 7.65 0.79 -13.70
C VAL A 184 9.13 1.10 -13.40
N ILE A 185 10.02 0.83 -14.35
CA ILE A 185 11.46 1.11 -14.22
C ILE A 185 11.69 2.61 -14.00
N ARG A 186 11.09 3.46 -14.84
CA ARG A 186 11.19 4.92 -14.72
C ARG A 186 10.65 5.42 -13.39
N GLY A 187 9.44 4.99 -13.01
CA GLY A 187 8.81 5.38 -11.76
C GLY A 187 9.64 4.98 -10.55
N THR A 188 10.26 3.79 -10.58
CA THR A 188 11.15 3.32 -9.51
C THR A 188 12.43 4.16 -9.41
N TYR A 189 13.07 4.52 -10.54
CA TYR A 189 14.26 5.37 -10.50
C TYR A 189 13.95 6.79 -10.03
N LEU A 190 12.85 7.39 -10.47
CA LEU A 190 12.41 8.71 -10.00
C LEU A 190 12.06 8.67 -8.50
N ALA A 191 11.39 7.60 -8.04
CA ALA A 191 11.15 7.39 -6.63
C ALA A 191 12.46 7.36 -5.83
N LEU A 192 13.48 6.62 -6.28
CA LEU A 192 14.78 6.59 -5.62
C LEU A 192 15.51 7.93 -5.64
N GLU A 193 15.38 8.73 -6.71
CA GLU A 193 15.95 10.08 -6.79
C GLU A 193 15.45 10.97 -5.64
N HIS A 194 14.16 10.88 -5.33
CA HIS A 194 13.49 11.74 -4.35
C HIS A 194 13.35 11.14 -2.94
N MET A 195 13.39 9.82 -2.79
CA MET A 195 13.12 9.14 -1.53
C MET A 195 14.38 8.69 -0.78
N LYS A 196 15.51 8.47 -1.46
CA LYS A 196 16.70 7.87 -0.84
C LYS A 196 17.29 8.76 0.27
N LYS A 197 17.74 8.12 1.35
CA LYS A 197 18.53 8.76 2.42
C LYS A 197 19.94 9.10 1.95
N GLY A 198 20.56 10.09 2.60
CA GLY A 198 21.98 10.43 2.43
C GLY A 198 22.26 11.62 1.51
N SER A 199 23.55 11.85 1.25
CA SER A 199 24.09 13.03 0.55
C SER A 199 23.69 13.04 -0.93
N GLY A 200 22.49 13.52 -1.21
CA GLY A 200 21.97 13.80 -2.55
C GLY A 200 20.49 13.49 -2.77
N GLY A 201 19.80 12.83 -1.82
CA GLY A 201 18.40 12.40 -2.01
C GLY A 201 17.35 13.24 -1.28
N GLY A 202 17.72 13.97 -0.21
CA GLY A 202 16.80 14.81 0.56
C GLY A 202 15.63 14.08 1.26
N GLY A 203 15.40 12.80 0.96
CA GLY A 203 14.31 11.99 1.45
C GLY A 203 14.65 11.18 2.71
N GLU A 204 13.61 10.61 3.31
CA GLU A 204 13.70 9.85 4.58
C GLU A 204 13.58 8.33 4.37
N GLY A 205 13.77 7.84 3.15
CA GLY A 205 13.44 6.48 2.75
C GLY A 205 11.95 6.31 2.45
N GLY A 206 11.47 5.08 2.44
CA GLY A 206 10.05 4.78 2.18
C GLY A 206 9.84 3.41 1.55
N VAL A 207 8.74 3.24 0.84
CA VAL A 207 8.40 1.97 0.16
C VAL A 207 7.92 2.20 -1.27
N ILE A 208 8.41 1.36 -2.18
CA ILE A 208 7.97 1.28 -3.57
C ILE A 208 7.27 -0.07 -3.75
N ILE A 209 6.03 -0.04 -4.22
CA ILE A 209 5.28 -1.22 -4.62
C ILE A 209 5.15 -1.21 -6.14
N ASN A 210 5.70 -2.24 -6.77
CA ASN A 210 5.56 -2.47 -8.20
C ASN A 210 4.46 -3.50 -8.44
N THR A 211 3.37 -3.10 -9.11
CA THR A 211 2.27 -4.01 -9.42
C THR A 211 2.65 -4.92 -10.58
N SER A 212 2.98 -6.16 -10.24
CA SER A 212 3.11 -7.24 -11.21
C SER A 212 1.75 -7.93 -11.41
N SER A 213 1.72 -9.25 -11.46
CA SER A 213 0.54 -10.10 -11.64
C SER A 213 0.91 -11.54 -11.32
N MET A 214 -0.08 -12.41 -11.14
CA MET A 214 0.16 -13.85 -11.24
C MET A 214 0.82 -14.25 -12.56
N ALA A 215 0.56 -13.52 -13.65
CA ALA A 215 1.25 -13.68 -14.93
C ALA A 215 2.75 -13.33 -14.89
N GLY A 216 3.24 -12.73 -13.80
CA GLY A 216 4.66 -12.51 -13.52
C GLY A 216 5.35 -13.64 -12.76
N LEU A 217 4.60 -14.68 -12.40
CA LEU A 217 5.06 -15.85 -11.65
C LEU A 217 4.79 -17.17 -12.37
N GLY A 218 3.87 -17.15 -13.33
CA GLY A 218 3.57 -18.26 -14.21
C GLY A 218 3.04 -17.77 -15.56
N PRO A 219 2.94 -18.67 -16.55
CA PRO A 219 2.53 -18.29 -17.89
C PRO A 219 1.03 -17.96 -17.96
N LEU A 220 0.68 -16.88 -18.66
CA LEU A 220 -0.67 -16.63 -19.17
C LEU A 220 -0.63 -16.83 -20.68
N LEU A 221 -1.12 -17.98 -21.15
CA LEU A 221 -0.89 -18.46 -22.52
C LEU A 221 -1.46 -17.53 -23.61
N THR A 222 -2.53 -16.80 -23.32
CA THR A 222 -3.15 -15.85 -24.26
C THR A 222 -2.44 -14.50 -24.31
N SER A 223 -1.52 -14.23 -23.38
CA SER A 223 -0.89 -12.93 -23.24
C SER A 223 0.61 -13.05 -22.90
N PRO A 224 1.41 -13.62 -23.82
CA PRO A 224 2.82 -13.89 -23.57
C PRO A 224 3.65 -12.63 -23.35
N VAL A 225 3.34 -11.51 -24.03
CA VAL A 225 4.08 -10.26 -23.83
C VAL A 225 3.70 -9.62 -22.50
N TYR A 226 2.42 -9.64 -22.14
CA TYR A 226 2.00 -9.26 -20.79
C TYR A 226 2.74 -10.10 -19.73
N THR A 227 2.77 -11.43 -19.88
CA THR A 227 3.53 -12.34 -19.00
C THR A 227 5.01 -11.95 -18.92
N ALA A 228 5.67 -11.71 -20.06
CA ALA A 228 7.07 -11.30 -20.10
C ALA A 228 7.30 -9.98 -19.36
N SER A 229 6.44 -8.98 -19.60
CA SER A 229 6.52 -7.68 -18.92
C SER A 229 6.37 -7.81 -17.40
N LYS A 230 5.43 -8.65 -16.93
CA LYS A 230 5.17 -8.86 -15.51
C LYS A 230 6.24 -9.71 -14.82
N HIS A 231 6.85 -10.67 -15.51
CA HIS A 231 8.07 -11.35 -15.04
C HIS A 231 9.23 -10.36 -14.91
N GLY A 232 9.39 -9.47 -15.90
CA GLY A 232 10.37 -8.38 -15.86
C GLY A 232 10.21 -7.51 -14.62
N VAL A 233 8.98 -7.13 -14.26
CA VAL A 233 8.70 -6.37 -13.03
C VAL A 233 9.14 -7.13 -11.77
N VAL A 234 8.89 -8.45 -11.69
CA VAL A 234 9.31 -9.27 -10.54
C VAL A 234 10.83 -9.32 -10.43
N GLY A 235 11.52 -9.62 -11.54
CA GLY A 235 12.98 -9.66 -11.59
C GLY A 235 13.62 -8.32 -11.24
N PHE A 236 13.14 -7.25 -11.87
CA PHE A 236 13.59 -5.87 -11.62
C PHE A 236 13.40 -5.46 -10.16
N THR A 237 12.23 -5.72 -9.58
CA THR A 237 11.93 -5.37 -8.19
C THR A 237 12.90 -6.04 -7.22
N ARG A 238 13.14 -7.35 -7.39
CA ARG A 238 14.06 -8.10 -6.53
C ARG A 238 15.50 -7.57 -6.62
N ALA A 239 15.97 -7.28 -7.82
CA ALA A 239 17.30 -6.71 -8.04
C ALA A 239 17.44 -5.30 -7.42
N MET A 240 16.44 -4.45 -7.61
CA MET A 240 16.45 -3.08 -7.07
C MET A 240 16.33 -3.04 -5.55
N ALA A 241 15.59 -3.98 -4.95
CA ALA A 241 15.49 -4.10 -3.50
C ALA A 241 16.86 -4.37 -2.83
N GLU A 242 17.63 -5.29 -3.42
CA GLU A 242 19.00 -5.60 -2.97
C GLU A 242 19.91 -4.40 -3.18
N ALA A 243 19.89 -3.79 -4.37
CA ALA A 243 20.68 -2.60 -4.69
C ALA A 243 20.38 -1.43 -3.73
N SER A 244 19.11 -1.19 -3.42
CA SER A 244 18.68 -0.19 -2.45
C SER A 244 19.20 -0.48 -1.04
N SER A 245 19.17 -1.77 -0.62
CA SER A 245 19.64 -2.19 0.70
C SER A 245 21.15 -2.01 0.87
N VAL A 246 21.95 -2.50 -0.08
CA VAL A 246 23.42 -2.41 0.01
C VAL A 246 23.91 -0.96 -0.15
N SER A 247 23.13 -0.12 -0.84
CA SER A 247 23.43 1.31 -0.98
C SER A 247 22.96 2.16 0.20
N GLY A 248 22.25 1.57 1.19
CA GLY A 248 21.77 2.29 2.36
C GLY A 248 20.69 3.34 2.06
N TYR A 249 19.95 3.21 0.95
CA TYR A 249 18.95 4.21 0.55
C TYR A 249 17.75 4.29 1.50
N GLY A 250 17.51 3.26 2.31
CA GLY A 250 16.37 3.21 3.23
C GLY A 250 15.02 3.10 2.52
N VAL A 251 15.01 2.68 1.25
CA VAL A 251 13.79 2.49 0.44
C VAL A 251 13.56 0.99 0.24
N ARG A 252 12.45 0.47 0.75
CA ARG A 252 12.01 -0.92 0.52
C ARG A 252 11.33 -1.02 -0.85
N ILE A 253 11.58 -2.09 -1.59
CA ILE A 253 10.99 -2.28 -2.92
C ILE A 253 10.39 -3.68 -3.01
N ASN A 254 9.08 -3.79 -3.24
CA ASN A 254 8.36 -5.06 -3.25
C ASN A 254 7.46 -5.20 -4.48
N ALA A 255 7.23 -6.43 -4.91
CA ALA A 255 6.35 -6.75 -6.04
C ALA A 255 5.02 -7.28 -5.53
N PHE A 256 3.93 -6.75 -6.09
CA PHE A 256 2.56 -7.16 -5.75
C PHE A 256 1.94 -7.90 -6.93
N CYS A 257 1.56 -9.17 -6.74
CA CYS A 257 1.17 -10.11 -7.79
C CYS A 257 -0.27 -10.62 -7.56
N PRO A 258 -1.29 -9.81 -7.86
CA PRO A 258 -2.67 -10.25 -7.76
C PRO A 258 -3.03 -11.25 -8.88
N SER A 259 -3.95 -12.15 -8.55
CA SER A 259 -4.72 -12.95 -9.51
C SER A 259 -5.74 -12.08 -10.25
N PHE A 260 -6.70 -12.68 -10.94
CA PHE A 260 -7.74 -11.94 -11.65
C PHE A 260 -8.55 -11.06 -10.70
N VAL A 261 -8.61 -9.76 -11.01
CA VAL A 261 -9.36 -8.77 -10.23
C VAL A 261 -10.40 -8.13 -11.13
N LYS A 262 -11.60 -7.88 -10.60
CA LYS A 262 -12.70 -7.19 -11.28
C LYS A 262 -12.32 -5.73 -11.58
N THR A 263 -11.65 -5.53 -12.71
CA THR A 263 -11.10 -4.26 -13.18
C THR A 263 -11.20 -4.22 -14.71
N PRO A 264 -11.02 -3.04 -15.35
CA PRO A 264 -11.03 -2.95 -16.81
C PRO A 264 -10.03 -3.88 -17.51
N ILE A 265 -8.89 -4.22 -16.88
CA ILE A 265 -7.93 -5.20 -17.43
C ILE A 265 -8.58 -6.58 -17.63
N LEU A 266 -9.49 -7.00 -16.75
CA LEU A 266 -10.20 -8.27 -16.90
C LEU A 266 -11.10 -8.28 -18.13
N ASP A 267 -11.76 -7.15 -18.42
CA ASP A 267 -12.60 -7.02 -19.60
C ASP A 267 -11.76 -7.03 -20.89
N PHE A 268 -10.59 -6.39 -20.87
CA PHE A 268 -9.62 -6.47 -21.96
C PHE A 268 -9.10 -7.89 -22.20
N MET A 269 -8.79 -8.65 -21.14
CA MET A 269 -8.35 -10.05 -21.28
C MET A 269 -9.43 -10.98 -21.84
N LYS A 270 -10.71 -10.61 -21.76
CA LYS A 270 -11.83 -11.35 -22.36
C LYS A 270 -12.13 -10.92 -23.80
N ASN A 271 -11.50 -9.84 -24.27
CA ASN A 271 -11.75 -9.31 -25.60
C ASN A 271 -10.87 -10.04 -26.62
N GLU A 272 -11.47 -10.88 -27.46
CA GLU A 272 -10.76 -11.60 -28.53
C GLU A 272 -9.99 -10.67 -29.47
N LYS A 273 -10.45 -9.42 -29.67
CA LYS A 273 -9.75 -8.43 -30.51
C LYS A 273 -8.44 -7.95 -29.90
N ALA A 274 -8.24 -8.11 -28.58
CA ALA A 274 -7.03 -7.72 -27.87
C ALA A 274 -6.04 -8.90 -27.68
N ALA A 275 -6.43 -10.12 -28.04
CA ALA A 275 -5.71 -11.35 -27.71
C ALA A 275 -4.54 -11.68 -28.66
N GLY A 276 -4.27 -10.82 -29.66
CA GLY A 276 -3.13 -10.94 -30.57
C GLY A 276 -3.06 -12.30 -31.27
N GLN A 277 -1.84 -12.80 -31.49
CA GLN A 277 -1.60 -14.04 -32.25
C GLN A 277 -2.09 -15.31 -31.54
N LEU A 278 -2.23 -15.28 -30.22
CA LEU A 278 -2.59 -16.45 -29.40
C LEU A 278 -4.04 -16.42 -28.92
N GLY A 279 -4.90 -15.59 -29.52
CA GLY A 279 -6.32 -15.51 -29.16
C GLY A 279 -7.10 -16.82 -29.27
N HIS A 280 -6.69 -17.75 -30.13
CA HIS A 280 -7.28 -19.08 -30.24
C HIS A 280 -7.17 -19.91 -28.94
N LEU A 281 -6.28 -19.53 -28.02
CA LEU A 281 -6.10 -20.16 -26.71
C LEU A 281 -7.01 -19.57 -25.61
N GLN A 282 -7.91 -18.63 -25.93
CA GLN A 282 -8.77 -17.94 -24.94
C GLN A 282 -9.50 -18.88 -23.98
N HIS A 283 -10.01 -19.99 -24.52
CA HIS A 283 -10.70 -21.02 -23.75
C HIS A 283 -9.85 -21.63 -22.60
N LEU A 284 -8.51 -21.60 -22.69
CA LEU A 284 -7.63 -22.02 -21.60
C LEU A 284 -7.58 -20.97 -20.49
N SER A 285 -7.48 -19.70 -20.85
CA SER A 285 -7.53 -18.58 -19.90
C SER A 285 -8.88 -18.53 -19.17
N ASP A 286 -9.98 -18.81 -19.85
CA ASP A 286 -11.33 -18.90 -19.24
C ASP A 286 -11.41 -20.05 -18.22
N LYS A 287 -10.80 -21.21 -18.51
CA LYS A 287 -10.71 -22.33 -17.56
C LYS A 287 -9.90 -21.97 -16.33
N ILE A 288 -8.76 -21.27 -16.50
CA ILE A 288 -7.95 -20.79 -15.37
C ILE A 288 -8.78 -19.82 -14.53
N LEU A 289 -9.41 -18.83 -15.16
CA LEU A 289 -10.28 -17.84 -14.50
C LEU A 289 -11.40 -18.51 -13.70
N ALA A 290 -12.09 -19.50 -14.28
CA ALA A 290 -13.15 -20.24 -13.61
C ALA A 290 -12.65 -21.01 -12.38
N LYS A 291 -11.42 -21.51 -12.41
CA LYS A 291 -10.80 -22.23 -11.30
C LYS A 291 -10.29 -21.29 -10.20
N THR A 292 -9.66 -20.18 -10.56
CA THR A 292 -9.02 -19.25 -9.60
C THR A 292 -9.97 -18.20 -9.04
N GLY A 293 -11.12 -18.01 -9.69
CA GLY A 293 -12.12 -17.00 -9.37
C GLY A 293 -11.64 -15.57 -9.65
N ILE A 294 -12.49 -14.60 -9.30
CA ILE A 294 -12.28 -13.16 -9.48
C ILE A 294 -12.25 -12.49 -8.10
N LEU A 295 -11.21 -11.70 -7.84
CA LEU A 295 -11.07 -10.88 -6.66
C LEU A 295 -11.80 -9.53 -6.83
N GLU A 296 -12.39 -9.05 -5.75
CA GLU A 296 -12.94 -7.70 -5.68
C GLU A 296 -11.84 -6.71 -5.27
N VAL A 297 -11.86 -5.50 -5.85
CA VAL A 297 -10.82 -4.48 -5.65
C VAL A 297 -10.56 -4.17 -4.16
N PRO A 298 -11.57 -4.00 -3.28
CA PRO A 298 -11.32 -3.72 -1.87
C PRO A 298 -10.50 -4.81 -1.16
N VAL A 299 -10.75 -6.09 -1.48
CA VAL A 299 -10.00 -7.22 -0.89
C VAL A 299 -8.53 -7.13 -1.27
N VAL A 300 -8.24 -6.80 -2.53
CA VAL A 300 -6.87 -6.65 -3.03
C VAL A 300 -6.20 -5.42 -2.43
N ALA A 301 -6.94 -4.33 -2.24
CA ALA A 301 -6.45 -3.10 -1.61
C ALA A 301 -6.01 -3.33 -0.15
N GLU A 302 -6.72 -4.13 0.63
CA GLU A 302 -6.31 -4.51 1.98
C GLU A 302 -4.98 -5.30 1.99
N ARG A 303 -4.77 -6.19 1.01
CA ARG A 303 -3.48 -6.92 0.87
C ARG A 303 -2.35 -6.02 0.40
N PHE A 304 -2.66 -5.05 -0.46
CA PHE A 304 -1.71 -4.02 -0.84
C PHE A 304 -1.29 -3.18 0.38
N LEU A 305 -2.24 -2.77 1.23
CA LEU A 305 -1.94 -2.04 2.47
C LEU A 305 -1.03 -2.87 3.38
N GLN A 306 -1.31 -4.17 3.54
CA GLN A 306 -0.46 -5.08 4.31
C GLN A 306 1.00 -5.06 3.81
N LEU A 307 1.23 -5.10 2.50
CA LEU A 307 2.60 -5.05 1.95
C LEU A 307 3.27 -3.67 2.12
N VAL A 308 2.49 -2.59 2.04
CA VAL A 308 2.98 -1.22 2.26
C VAL A 308 3.47 -1.05 3.70
N THR A 309 2.70 -1.51 4.68
CA THR A 309 2.95 -1.29 6.11
C THR A 309 3.89 -2.32 6.76
N ASP A 310 4.15 -3.44 6.09
CA ASP A 310 5.08 -4.46 6.58
C ASP A 310 6.54 -4.01 6.35
N GLU A 311 7.13 -3.41 7.40
CA GLU A 311 8.50 -2.89 7.40
C GLU A 311 9.57 -3.98 7.29
N GLU A 312 9.23 -5.25 7.51
CA GLU A 312 10.17 -6.37 7.37
C GLU A 312 10.36 -6.81 5.91
N LYS A 313 9.50 -6.33 4.99
CA LYS A 313 9.53 -6.74 3.58
C LYS A 313 10.38 -5.80 2.73
N ASN A 314 11.46 -6.36 2.18
CA ASN A 314 12.24 -5.78 1.10
C ASN A 314 12.59 -6.87 0.07
N GLY A 315 12.30 -6.62 -1.22
CA GLY A 315 12.46 -7.60 -2.29
C GLY A 315 11.40 -8.70 -2.27
N ALA A 316 10.35 -8.55 -1.45
CA ALA A 316 9.29 -9.52 -1.33
C ALA A 316 8.41 -9.52 -2.57
N VAL A 317 7.89 -10.70 -2.92
CA VAL A 317 6.97 -10.90 -4.04
C VAL A 317 5.70 -11.51 -3.49
N MET A 318 4.70 -10.66 -3.24
CA MET A 318 3.45 -11.06 -2.62
C MET A 318 2.46 -11.53 -3.70
N MET A 319 2.07 -12.79 -3.62
CA MET A 319 0.98 -13.38 -4.40
C MET A 319 -0.35 -13.20 -3.66
N VAL A 320 -1.38 -12.75 -4.38
CA VAL A 320 -2.74 -12.60 -3.84
C VAL A 320 -3.74 -13.38 -4.70
N THR A 321 -4.39 -14.36 -4.10
CA THR A 321 -5.44 -15.20 -4.70
C THR A 321 -6.73 -15.12 -3.87
N GLN A 322 -7.82 -15.75 -4.32
CA GLN A 322 -9.03 -15.87 -3.50
C GLN A 322 -8.80 -16.66 -2.21
N GLU A 323 -7.93 -17.67 -2.26
CA GLU A 323 -7.71 -18.62 -1.16
C GLU A 323 -6.70 -18.09 -0.14
N CYS A 324 -5.64 -17.42 -0.61
CA CYS A 324 -4.58 -16.97 0.28
C CYS A 324 -3.79 -15.75 -0.23
N THR A 325 -3.05 -15.15 0.71
CA THR A 325 -1.94 -14.24 0.45
C THR A 325 -0.66 -14.95 0.87
N ALA A 326 0.31 -15.04 -0.03
CA ALA A 326 1.57 -15.75 0.21
C ALA A 326 2.75 -14.98 -0.40
N TYR A 327 3.97 -15.29 0.05
CA TYR A 327 5.20 -14.72 -0.48
C TYR A 327 5.96 -15.77 -1.28
N MET A 328 6.35 -15.42 -2.51
CA MET A 328 7.10 -16.33 -3.36
C MET A 328 8.55 -16.46 -2.90
N ASN A 329 9.03 -17.70 -2.84
CA ASN A 329 10.43 -18.00 -2.61
C ASN A 329 11.16 -18.15 -3.94
N PHE A 330 12.31 -17.49 -4.06
CA PHE A 330 13.20 -17.63 -5.20
C PHE A 330 14.51 -18.26 -4.75
N PRO A 331 15.21 -18.99 -5.64
CA PRO A 331 16.54 -19.51 -5.35
C PRO A 331 17.46 -18.37 -4.89
N LYS A 332 18.08 -18.55 -3.73
CA LYS A 332 19.12 -17.66 -3.20
C LYS A 332 20.52 -18.11 -3.65
N ASP A 333 20.71 -19.42 -3.75
CA ASP A 333 21.92 -20.06 -4.22
C ASP A 333 21.59 -20.90 -5.45
N PHE A 334 22.39 -20.79 -6.51
CA PHE A 334 22.30 -21.72 -7.63
C PHE A 334 23.13 -22.98 -7.32
N LYS A 335 22.70 -23.76 -6.31
CA LYS A 335 23.44 -24.96 -5.85
C LYS A 335 23.66 -26.01 -6.94
N ASP A 336 22.79 -25.98 -7.96
CA ASP A 336 22.85 -26.87 -9.13
C ASP A 336 23.35 -26.16 -10.41
N ALA A 337 23.79 -24.89 -10.33
CA ALA A 337 24.44 -24.25 -11.48
C ALA A 337 25.82 -24.89 -11.71
N PRO A 338 26.23 -25.06 -12.97
CA PRO A 338 27.59 -25.46 -13.29
C PRO A 338 28.58 -24.55 -12.55
N LYS A 339 29.55 -25.14 -11.83
CA LYS A 339 30.59 -24.43 -11.05
C LYS A 339 31.42 -23.42 -11.88
N THR A 340 31.25 -23.40 -13.18
CA THR A 340 31.92 -22.51 -14.14
C THR A 340 31.23 -21.16 -14.34
N ILE A 341 30.08 -20.90 -13.72
CA ILE A 341 29.24 -19.71 -14.01
C ILE A 341 29.18 -18.70 -12.86
N LEU A 342 29.70 -19.01 -11.67
CA LEU A 342 29.74 -18.07 -10.55
C LEU A 342 31.20 -17.80 -10.15
N PRO A 343 31.61 -16.52 -9.98
CA PRO A 343 32.93 -16.16 -9.47
C PRO A 343 33.15 -16.60 -8.02
#